data_AF-A0A850ELB7-F1
#
_entry.id   AF-A0A850ELB7-F1
#
_cell.length_a   1.000
_cell.length_b   1.000
_cell.length_c   1.000
_cell.angle_alpha   90.00
_cell.angle_beta   90.00
_cell.angle_gamma   90.00
#
_symmetry.space_group_name_H-M   'P 1'
#
loop_
_entity.id
_entity.type
_entity.pdbx_description
1 polymer ?
#
loop_
_entity_poly.entity_id
_entity_poly.type
_entity_poly.pdbx_seq_one_letter_code
_entity_poly.pdbx_strand_id
1 'polypeptide(L)'
;MKINDVSKLTDLPISTLRFYERKNLIPDIFLQRDANNYRVYSEEIVEFLEDVKALLSVGFSIEELSLLVSQELNLSYELKKQVVEQKIKEIEDVQKRLKKSKKFLHAVLEGKANFQTKC
;
A
#
# COMPACT_ATOMS: atom_id res chain seq x y z
N MET A 1 -11.46 -0.58 -18.95
CA MET A 1 -11.08 0.86 -18.95
C MET A 1 -9.68 1.07 -19.52
N LYS A 2 -9.34 2.24 -20.09
CA LYS A 2 -7.96 2.51 -20.58
C LYS A 2 -7.09 3.07 -19.45
N ILE A 3 -5.76 3.07 -19.63
CA ILE A 3 -4.81 3.58 -18.62
C ILE A 3 -5.10 5.03 -18.20
N ASN A 4 -5.60 5.86 -19.12
CA ASN A 4 -5.98 7.24 -18.83
C ASN A 4 -7.17 7.33 -17.87
N ASP A 5 -8.11 6.38 -17.96
CA ASP A 5 -9.29 6.34 -17.08
C ASP A 5 -8.86 5.90 -15.68
N VAL A 6 -8.02 4.84 -15.59
CA VAL A 6 -7.43 4.38 -14.33
C VAL A 6 -6.67 5.51 -13.64
N SER A 7 -5.87 6.26 -14.39
CA SER A 7 -5.09 7.39 -13.88
C SER A 7 -5.98 8.47 -13.24
N LYS A 8 -7.13 8.77 -13.85
CA LYS A 8 -8.09 9.74 -13.31
C LYS A 8 -8.83 9.21 -12.08
N LEU A 9 -9.17 7.92 -12.07
CA LEU A 9 -9.94 7.31 -10.97
C LEU A 9 -9.10 7.11 -9.70
N THR A 10 -7.81 6.79 -9.85
CA THR A 10 -6.89 6.50 -8.74
C THR A 10 -6.03 7.70 -8.33
N ASP A 11 -6.13 8.81 -9.06
CA ASP A 11 -5.26 9.99 -8.92
C ASP A 11 -3.75 9.63 -9.03
N LEU A 12 -3.43 8.59 -9.81
CA LEU A 12 -2.07 8.16 -10.07
C LEU A 12 -1.60 8.63 -11.44
N PRO A 13 -0.39 9.20 -11.56
CA PRO A 13 0.19 9.51 -12.85
C PRO A 13 0.32 8.24 -13.72
N ILE A 14 0.11 8.38 -15.03
CA ILE A 14 0.29 7.28 -16.00
C ILE A 14 1.71 6.68 -15.90
N SER A 15 2.73 7.49 -15.60
CA SER A 15 4.10 7.03 -15.37
C SER A 15 4.20 6.07 -14.18
N THR A 16 3.45 6.32 -13.11
CA THR A 16 3.36 5.48 -11.91
C THR A 16 2.65 4.16 -12.23
N LEU A 17 1.52 4.22 -12.94
CA LEU A 17 0.83 3.00 -13.39
C LEU A 17 1.74 2.11 -14.24
N ARG A 18 2.44 2.70 -15.22
CA ARG A 18 3.44 1.98 -16.03
C ARG A 18 4.62 1.47 -15.21
N PHE A 19 5.00 2.17 -14.15
CA PHE A 19 6.04 1.71 -13.24
C PHE A 19 5.57 0.48 -12.46
N TYR A 20 4.33 0.47 -11.95
CA TYR A 20 3.74 -0.69 -11.28
C TYR A 20 3.60 -1.89 -12.21
N GLU A 21 3.22 -1.68 -13.48
CA GLU A 21 3.25 -2.75 -14.50
C GLU A 21 4.66 -3.33 -14.67
N ARG A 22 5.69 -2.48 -14.85
CA ARG A 22 7.08 -2.95 -15.00
C ARG A 22 7.62 -3.69 -13.77
N LYS A 23 7.06 -3.41 -12.60
CA LYS A 23 7.40 -4.07 -11.33
C LYS A 23 6.56 -5.33 -11.09
N ASN A 24 5.74 -5.76 -12.05
CA ASN A 24 4.79 -6.88 -11.92
C ASN A 24 3.87 -6.74 -10.70
N LEU A 25 3.64 -5.50 -10.26
CA LEU A 25 2.75 -5.21 -9.14
C LEU A 25 1.28 -5.26 -9.57
N ILE A 26 1.00 -5.00 -10.85
CA ILE A 26 -0.35 -5.13 -11.43
C ILE A 26 -0.47 -6.56 -11.99
N PRO A 27 -1.29 -7.42 -11.39
CA PRO A 27 -1.60 -8.75 -11.92
C PRO A 27 -2.11 -8.73 -13.36
N ASP A 28 -1.70 -9.75 -14.13
CA ASP A 28 -2.23 -9.99 -15.46
C ASP A 28 -3.75 -10.25 -15.47
N ILE A 29 -4.34 -10.71 -14.35
CA ILE A 29 -5.80 -10.92 -14.26
C ILE A 29 -6.58 -9.62 -14.44
N PHE A 30 -5.98 -8.48 -14.12
CA PHE A 30 -6.58 -7.16 -14.33
C PHE A 30 -6.31 -6.60 -15.72
N LEU A 31 -5.51 -7.28 -16.54
CA LEU A 31 -5.12 -6.85 -17.88
C LEU A 31 -5.82 -7.72 -18.93
N GLN A 32 -6.63 -7.10 -19.77
CA GLN A 32 -7.28 -7.75 -20.91
C GLN A 32 -6.92 -7.02 -22.20
N ARG A 33 -7.18 -7.68 -23.33
CA ARG A 33 -7.11 -7.06 -24.66
C ARG A 33 -8.50 -6.93 -25.25
N ASP A 34 -8.80 -5.74 -25.78
CA ASP A 34 -10.05 -5.52 -26.50
C ASP A 34 -10.00 -6.12 -27.91
N ALA A 35 -11.12 -6.04 -28.65
CA ALA A 35 -11.23 -6.52 -30.02
C ALA A 35 -10.25 -5.84 -31.00
N ASN A 36 -9.74 -4.66 -30.65
CA ASN A 36 -8.75 -3.89 -31.41
C ASN A 36 -7.31 -4.12 -30.91
N ASN A 37 -7.10 -5.13 -30.06
CA ASN A 37 -5.82 -5.52 -29.49
C ASN A 37 -5.17 -4.46 -28.58
N TYR A 38 -5.95 -3.48 -28.08
CA TYR A 38 -5.50 -2.53 -27.06
C TYR A 38 -5.61 -3.12 -25.66
N ARG A 39 -4.67 -2.74 -24.78
CA ARG A 39 -4.75 -3.07 -23.35
C ARG A 39 -5.90 -2.32 -22.69
N VAL A 40 -6.74 -3.07 -21.98
CA VAL A 40 -7.82 -2.57 -21.15
C VAL A 40 -7.70 -3.18 -19.77
N TYR A 41 -7.93 -2.37 -18.75
CA TYR A 41 -7.94 -2.81 -17.35
C TYR A 41 -9.35 -3.19 -16.93
N SER A 42 -9.47 -4.16 -16.03
CA SER A 42 -10.74 -4.43 -15.32
C SER A 42 -11.12 -3.25 -14.42
N GLU A 43 -12.37 -3.23 -13.93
CA GLU A 43 -12.80 -2.19 -12.98
C GLU A 43 -12.20 -2.40 -11.58
N GLU A 44 -11.97 -3.65 -11.21
CA GLU A 44 -11.37 -4.08 -9.95
C GLU A 44 -9.95 -3.54 -9.73
N ILE A 45 -9.26 -3.10 -10.80
CA ILE A 45 -7.91 -2.51 -10.69
C ILE A 45 -7.91 -1.25 -9.81
N VAL A 46 -9.02 -0.50 -9.78
CA VAL A 46 -9.09 0.77 -9.05
C VAL A 46 -9.03 0.49 -7.55
N GLU A 47 -9.83 -0.46 -7.06
CA GLU A 47 -9.82 -0.89 -5.67
C GLU A 47 -8.46 -1.47 -5.28
N PHE A 48 -7.89 -2.33 -6.13
CA PHE A 48 -6.55 -2.88 -5.92
C PHE A 48 -5.47 -1.79 -5.79
N LEU A 49 -5.51 -0.75 -6.63
CA LEU A 49 -4.53 0.34 -6.58
C LEU A 49 -4.70 1.24 -5.35
N GLU A 50 -5.93 1.40 -4.85
CA GLU A 50 -6.18 2.08 -3.57
C GLU A 50 -5.62 1.26 -2.39
N ASP A 51 -5.77 -0.06 -2.40
CA ASP A 51 -5.15 -0.93 -1.38
C ASP A 51 -3.62 -0.85 -1.43
N VAL A 52 -3.02 -0.88 -2.64
CA VAL A 52 -1.58 -0.69 -2.83
C VAL A 52 -1.14 0.65 -2.23
N LYS A 53 -1.88 1.74 -2.48
CA LYS A 53 -1.57 3.07 -1.94
C LYS A 53 -1.66 3.09 -0.40
N ALA A 54 -2.67 2.45 0.17
CA ALA A 54 -2.80 2.31 1.61
C ALA A 54 -1.61 1.54 2.21
N LEU A 55 -1.21 0.42 1.61
CA LEU A 55 -0.07 -0.37 2.08
C LEU A 55 1.27 0.39 1.95
N LEU A 56 1.48 1.12 0.85
CA LEU A 56 2.66 1.98 0.70
C LEU A 56 2.71 3.06 1.79
N SER A 57 1.57 3.64 2.16
CA SER A 57 1.49 4.65 3.26
C SER A 57 1.84 4.08 4.63
N VAL A 58 1.64 2.77 4.81
CA VAL A 58 1.95 2.03 6.03
C VAL A 58 3.42 1.61 6.11
N GLY A 59 4.17 1.74 5.00
CA GLY A 59 5.60 1.43 4.94
C GLY A 59 5.94 0.11 4.25
N PHE A 60 5.02 -0.42 3.44
CA PHE A 60 5.39 -1.45 2.46
C PHE A 60 6.21 -0.81 1.33
N SER A 61 7.20 -1.55 0.83
CA SER A 61 7.91 -1.23 -0.40
C SER A 61 7.19 -1.83 -1.60
N ILE A 62 7.48 -1.29 -2.79
CA ILE A 62 6.88 -1.77 -4.05
C ILE A 62 7.38 -3.18 -4.35
N GLU A 63 8.62 -3.49 -3.98
CA GLU A 63 9.22 -4.81 -4.06
C GLU A 63 8.51 -5.84 -3.17
N GLU A 64 8.18 -5.47 -1.91
CA GLU A 64 7.42 -6.34 -1.01
C GLU A 64 6.02 -6.61 -1.55
N LEU A 65 5.32 -5.57 -2.03
CA LEU A 65 3.98 -5.73 -2.61
C LEU A 65 4.01 -6.59 -3.88
N SER A 66 5.00 -6.35 -4.76
CA SER A 66 5.20 -7.16 -5.96
C SER A 66 5.42 -8.64 -5.61
N LEU A 67 6.20 -8.94 -4.56
CA LEU A 67 6.42 -10.30 -4.08
C LEU A 67 5.15 -10.97 -3.53
N LEU A 68 4.27 -10.20 -2.86
CA LEU A 68 3.00 -10.73 -2.39
C LEU A 68 2.09 -11.10 -3.56
N VAL A 69 2.06 -10.24 -4.57
CA VAL A 69 1.21 -10.33 -5.75
C VAL A 69 1.71 -11.35 -6.79
N SER A 70 3.02 -11.57 -6.88
CA SER A 70 3.59 -12.45 -7.91
C SER A 70 3.07 -13.88 -7.79
N GLN A 71 2.65 -14.48 -8.90
CA GLN A 71 2.26 -15.89 -8.94
C GLN A 71 3.44 -16.82 -9.22
N GLU A 72 4.67 -16.31 -9.22
CA GLU A 72 5.86 -17.11 -9.46
C GLU A 72 5.99 -18.23 -8.42
N LEU A 73 5.83 -19.46 -8.91
CA LEU A 73 5.67 -20.73 -8.20
C LEU A 73 6.79 -21.12 -7.22
N ASN A 74 7.85 -20.32 -7.10
CA ASN A 74 9.05 -20.66 -6.34
C ASN A 74 9.19 -19.92 -5.00
N LEU A 75 8.34 -18.93 -4.72
CA LEU A 75 8.21 -18.39 -3.37
C LEU A 75 7.28 -19.28 -2.57
N SER A 76 7.85 -20.09 -1.67
CA SER A 76 7.06 -20.87 -0.71
C SER A 76 6.07 -19.94 -0.03
N TYR A 77 4.80 -20.35 0.00
CA TYR A 77 3.71 -19.67 0.72
C TYR A 77 4.13 -19.18 2.12
N GLU A 78 5.03 -19.92 2.77
CA GLU A 78 5.63 -19.58 4.05
C GLU A 78 6.40 -18.24 4.05
N LEU A 79 7.17 -17.93 3.00
CA LEU A 79 7.91 -16.67 2.91
C LEU A 79 6.96 -15.47 2.78
N LYS A 80 5.92 -15.60 1.95
CA LYS A 80 4.89 -14.55 1.83
C LYS A 80 4.16 -14.34 3.16
N LYS A 81 3.80 -15.43 3.83
CA LYS A 81 3.19 -15.40 5.15
C LYS A 81 4.09 -14.69 6.16
N GLN A 82 5.38 -15.00 6.20
CA GLN A 82 6.34 -14.34 7.09
C GLN A 82 6.46 -12.84 6.83
N VAL A 83 6.49 -12.40 5.57
CA VAL A 83 6.52 -10.98 5.22
C VAL A 83 5.27 -10.27 5.73
N VAL A 84 4.08 -10.86 5.53
CA VAL A 84 2.82 -10.29 6.02
C VAL A 84 2.78 -10.25 7.55
N GLU A 85 3.13 -11.33 8.24
CA GLU A 85 3.17 -11.39 9.70
C GLU A 85 4.13 -10.35 10.29
N GLN A 86 5.31 -10.20 9.70
CA GLN A 86 6.28 -9.21 10.12
C GLN A 86 5.74 -7.78 9.95
N LYS A 87 5.06 -7.49 8.84
CA LYS A 87 4.45 -6.18 8.61
C LYS A 87 3.29 -5.89 9.55
N ILE A 88 2.45 -6.87 9.84
CA ILE A 88 1.39 -6.74 10.87
C ILE A 88 2.01 -6.34 12.20
N LYS A 89 3.09 -7.01 12.61
CA LYS A 89 3.79 -6.68 13.85
C LYS A 89 4.37 -5.26 13.85
N GLU A 90 4.96 -4.83 12.75
CA GLU A 90 5.46 -3.45 12.59
C GLU A 90 4.33 -2.42 12.73
N ILE A 91 3.17 -2.68 12.12
CA ILE A 91 1.98 -1.83 12.24
C ILE A 91 1.54 -1.74 13.69
N GLU A 92 1.43 -2.87 14.40
CA GLU A 92 1.03 -2.89 15.80
C GLU A 92 1.98 -2.09 16.70
N ASP A 93 3.28 -2.17 16.45
CA ASP A 93 4.28 -1.44 17.22
C ASP A 93 4.23 0.06 16.94
N VAL A 94 4.00 0.47 15.68
CA VAL A 94 3.74 1.87 15.33
C VAL A 94 2.46 2.37 16.00
N GLN A 95 1.38 1.59 16.01
CA GLN A 95 0.13 1.94 16.70
C GLN A 95 0.33 2.12 18.20
N LYS A 96 1.06 1.23 18.87
CA LYS A 96 1.41 1.36 20.30
C LYS A 96 2.16 2.65 20.57
N ARG A 97 3.17 2.97 19.73
CA ARG A 97 3.94 4.21 19.85
C ARG A 97 3.05 5.44 19.67
N LEU A 98 2.22 5.48 18.64
CA LEU A 98 1.29 6.59 18.38
C LEU A 98 0.28 6.75 19.52
N LYS A 99 -0.25 5.66 20.06
CA LYS A 99 -1.16 5.69 21.24
C LYS A 99 -0.47 6.28 22.46
N LYS A 100 0.79 5.90 22.71
CA LYS A 100 1.60 6.46 23.81
C LYS A 100 1.84 7.96 23.62
N SER A 101 2.24 8.37 22.42
CA SER A 101 2.44 9.79 22.09
C SER A 101 1.14 10.59 22.23
N LYS A 102 0.00 10.08 21.74
CA LYS A 102 -1.30 10.74 21.89
C LYS A 102 -1.68 10.90 23.37
N LYS A 103 -1.51 9.85 24.18
CA LYS A 103 -1.77 9.91 25.63
C LYS A 103 -0.87 10.94 26.32
N PHE A 104 0.40 11.01 25.92
CA PHE A 104 1.32 12.02 26.43
C PHE A 104 0.87 13.44 26.07
N LEU A 105 0.49 13.69 24.80
CA LEU A 105 -0.01 14.99 24.37
C LEU A 105 -1.30 15.40 25.12
N HIS A 106 -2.20 14.46 25.39
CA HIS A 106 -3.36 14.72 26.26
C HIS A 106 -2.95 15.09 27.70
N ALA A 107 -1.96 14.40 28.28
CA ALA A 107 -1.44 14.74 29.60
C ALA A 107 -0.77 16.13 29.64
N VAL A 108 -0.12 16.55 28.56
CA VAL A 108 0.41 17.92 28.40
C VAL A 108 -0.73 18.95 28.41
N LEU A 109 -1.80 18.72 27.64
CA LEU A 109 -2.97 19.60 27.63
C LEU A 109 -3.66 19.70 29.00
N GLU A 110 -3.69 18.61 29.76
CA GLU A 110 -4.26 18.58 31.11
C GLU A 110 -3.33 19.14 32.20
N GLY A 111 -2.11 19.60 31.84
CA GLY A 111 -1.11 20.09 32.79
C GLY A 111 -0.55 19.02 33.72
N LYS A 112 -0.78 17.74 33.41
CA LYS A 112 -0.35 16.56 34.21
C LYS A 112 0.97 15.96 33.74
N ALA A 113 1.46 16.37 32.57
CA ALA A 113 2.78 15.98 32.10
C ALA A 113 3.84 16.94 32.67
N ASN A 114 4.99 16.40 33.09
CA ASN A 114 6.18 17.19 33.45
C ASN A 114 6.79 17.81 32.18
N PHE A 115 6.06 18.73 31.56
CA PHE A 115 6.50 19.53 30.44
C PHE A 115 6.73 20.94 31.00
N GLN A 116 7.99 21.28 31.26
CA GLN A 116 8.38 22.65 31.60
C GLN A 116 8.32 23.51 30.33
N THR A 117 7.13 23.73 29.77
CA THR A 117 6.95 24.80 28.78
C THR A 117 6.59 26.06 29.52
N LYS A 118 7.60 26.91 29.76
CA LYS A 118 7.38 28.36 29.82
C LYS A 118 6.91 28.78 28.43
N CYS A 119 5.61 28.92 28.25
CA CYS A 119 5.08 29.87 27.28
C CYS A 119 4.99 31.23 27.97
#